data_AF-A0A2V8QT88-F1
#
_entry.id   AF-A0A2V8QT88-F1
#
_cell.length_a   1.000
_cell.length_b   1.000
_cell.length_c   1.000
_cell.angle_alpha   90.00
_cell.angle_beta   90.00
_cell.angle_gamma   90.00
#
_symmetry.space_group_name_H-M   'P 1'
#
loop_
_entity.id
_entity.type
_entity.pdbx_description
1 polymer ?
#
loop_
_entity_poly.entity_id
_entity_poly.type
_entity_poly.pdbx_seq_one_letter_code
_entity_poly.pdbx_strand_id
1 'polypeptide(L)'
;MTEKIRKVLSFPSRVPPKADYQRVKSSYSVREIKQLFGLSERTVRRWTESGIIQGTPAADAADFTYDFQALTLFRRVREMRSQGLTIKQIEAELQGQLSLFRPVGGQVARLLTPFEEALMLHEQGDVKAAEFYGEAISEGDNVAEAYCNLGIIDLDRGNSIGALDNFTQSLKHDPRHVEAHYNLGNLYYDAGDFPLARLHYEATTISLWSITV
;
A
#
# COMPACT_ATOMS: atom_id res chain seq x y z
N MET A 1 47.31 8.36 -0.50
CA MET A 1 46.11 7.81 0.18
C MET A 1 45.22 8.98 0.55
N THR A 2 44.17 9.23 -0.22
CA THR A 2 43.18 10.26 0.09
C THR A 2 42.09 9.64 0.95
N GLU A 3 42.01 10.06 2.21
CA GLU A 3 40.91 9.74 3.11
C GLU A 3 39.62 10.25 2.47
N LYS A 4 38.79 9.34 1.94
CA LYS A 4 37.39 9.63 1.64
C LYS A 4 36.72 9.88 2.99
N ILE A 5 36.67 11.14 3.40
CA ILE A 5 35.88 11.60 4.55
C ILE A 5 34.48 11.04 4.32
N ARG A 6 34.08 10.01 5.08
CA ARG A 6 32.70 9.54 5.08
C ARG A 6 31.89 10.69 5.64
N LYS A 7 31.23 11.44 4.76
CA LYS A 7 30.30 12.50 5.13
C LYS A 7 29.20 11.81 5.94
N VAL A 8 29.27 11.93 7.27
CA VAL A 8 28.25 11.39 8.15
C VAL A 8 27.01 12.23 7.93
N LEU A 9 25.97 11.63 7.35
CA LEU A 9 24.66 12.26 7.23
C LEU A 9 24.17 12.56 8.64
N SER A 10 24.06 13.84 8.96
CA SER A 10 23.53 14.32 10.23
C SER A 10 22.13 14.84 9.99
N PHE A 11 21.14 14.14 10.49
CA PHE A 11 19.77 14.66 10.54
C PHE A 11 19.66 15.62 11.73
N PRO A 12 18.93 16.74 11.58
CA PRO A 12 18.60 17.57 12.75
C PRO A 12 17.91 16.70 13.81
N SER A 13 18.17 16.93 15.10
CA SER A 13 17.70 16.08 16.22
C SER A 13 16.18 16.05 16.43
N ARG A 14 15.40 16.60 15.50
CA ARG A 14 13.93 16.64 15.50
C ARG A 14 13.43 15.87 14.30
N VAL A 15 12.22 15.31 14.38
CA VAL A 15 11.47 14.86 13.20
C VAL A 15 11.65 15.93 12.11
N PRO A 16 12.07 15.56 10.89
CA PRO A 16 12.28 16.54 9.84
C PRO A 16 11.05 17.44 9.68
N PRO A 17 11.21 18.75 9.43
CA PRO A 17 10.07 19.66 9.28
C PRO A 17 9.12 19.08 8.23
N LYS A 18 7.79 19.10 8.49
CA LYS A 18 6.73 18.46 7.69
C LYS A 18 6.98 18.53 6.17
N ALA A 19 7.80 17.64 5.65
CA ALA A 19 7.79 17.28 4.25
C ALA A 19 6.57 16.37 4.09
N ASP A 20 5.87 16.49 2.96
CA ASP A 20 4.67 15.69 2.68
C ASP A 20 5.09 14.26 2.32
N TYR A 21 5.69 13.54 3.25
CA TYR A 21 6.16 12.16 3.07
C TYR A 21 5.00 11.29 2.57
N GLN A 22 5.22 10.63 1.43
CA GLN A 22 4.18 9.88 0.74
C GLN A 22 4.09 8.47 1.31
N ARG A 23 2.90 8.14 1.81
CA ARG A 23 2.53 6.80 2.23
C ARG A 23 1.97 6.02 1.05
N VAL A 24 2.13 4.70 1.09
CA VAL A 24 1.46 3.83 0.14
C VAL A 24 -0.05 3.92 0.36
N LYS A 25 -0.80 3.95 -0.73
CA LYS A 25 -2.24 4.23 -0.73
C LYS A 25 -3.03 3.20 0.06
N SER A 26 -4.04 3.70 0.75
CA SER A 26 -4.99 2.92 1.53
C SER A 26 -6.33 2.65 0.84
N SER A 27 -6.55 3.32 -0.28
CA SER A 27 -7.79 3.22 -1.03
C SER A 27 -7.53 2.98 -2.51
N TYR A 28 -8.45 2.25 -3.12
CA TYR A 28 -8.35 1.74 -4.48
C TYR A 28 -9.57 2.21 -5.27
N SER A 29 -9.33 2.75 -6.46
CA SER A 29 -10.36 3.10 -7.42
C SER A 29 -11.03 1.86 -8.00
N VAL A 30 -12.23 2.02 -8.60
CA VAL A 30 -12.90 0.96 -9.37
C VAL A 30 -11.98 0.33 -10.43
N ARG A 31 -11.09 1.12 -11.06
CA ARG A 31 -10.14 0.63 -12.07
C ARG A 31 -9.09 -0.30 -11.47
N GLU A 32 -8.56 0.05 -10.30
CA GLU A 32 -7.59 -0.78 -9.57
C GLU A 32 -8.25 -2.07 -9.08
N ILE A 33 -9.49 -2.02 -8.56
CA ILE A 33 -10.27 -3.23 -8.20
C ILE A 33 -10.42 -4.18 -9.40
N LYS A 34 -10.70 -3.64 -10.60
CA LYS A 34 -10.76 -4.45 -11.81
C LYS A 34 -9.42 -5.12 -12.12
N GLN A 35 -8.31 -4.40 -12.02
CA GLN A 35 -6.98 -4.94 -12.31
C GLN A 35 -6.58 -6.02 -11.29
N LEU A 36 -6.85 -5.79 -10.00
CA LEU A 36 -6.46 -6.70 -8.91
C LEU A 36 -7.31 -7.96 -8.83
N PHE A 37 -8.63 -7.86 -9.09
CA PHE A 37 -9.58 -8.96 -8.87
C PHE A 37 -10.23 -9.49 -10.15
N GLY A 38 -9.90 -8.92 -11.32
CA GLY A 38 -10.44 -9.35 -12.61
C GLY A 38 -11.96 -9.18 -12.72
N LEU A 39 -12.52 -8.21 -12.00
CA LEU A 39 -13.94 -7.87 -12.01
C LEU A 39 -14.22 -6.74 -13.00
N SER A 40 -15.37 -6.76 -13.66
CA SER A 40 -15.74 -5.65 -14.53
C SER A 40 -16.10 -4.41 -13.70
N GLU A 41 -15.72 -3.22 -14.16
CA GLU A 41 -16.04 -1.96 -13.47
C GLU A 41 -17.55 -1.78 -13.28
N ARG A 42 -18.34 -2.26 -14.25
CA ARG A 42 -19.82 -2.30 -14.14
C ARG A 42 -20.29 -3.14 -12.95
N THR A 43 -19.70 -4.31 -12.74
CA THR A 43 -20.05 -5.19 -11.62
C THR A 43 -19.71 -4.52 -10.29
N VAL A 44 -18.50 -3.94 -10.20
CA VAL A 44 -18.03 -3.24 -9.00
C VAL A 44 -18.97 -2.09 -8.65
N ARG A 45 -19.25 -1.18 -9.61
CA ARG A 45 -20.17 -0.05 -9.39
C ARG A 45 -21.57 -0.51 -8.97
N ARG A 46 -22.13 -1.49 -9.67
CA ARG A 46 -23.48 -2.02 -9.35
C ARG A 46 -23.54 -2.59 -7.94
N TRP A 47 -22.51 -3.31 -7.50
CA TRP A 47 -22.45 -3.84 -6.14
C TRP A 47 -22.32 -2.76 -5.09
N THR A 48 -21.64 -1.66 -5.41
CA THR A 48 -21.53 -0.49 -4.52
C THR A 48 -22.85 0.28 -4.44
N GLU A 49 -23.48 0.55 -5.57
CA GLU A 49 -24.78 1.22 -5.65
C GLU A 49 -25.90 0.43 -4.96
N SER A 50 -25.81 -0.91 -4.98
CA SER A 50 -26.76 -1.79 -4.29
C SER A 50 -26.42 -2.06 -2.82
N GLY A 51 -25.32 -1.47 -2.31
CA GLY A 51 -24.90 -1.60 -0.92
C GLY A 51 -24.30 -2.96 -0.53
N ILE A 52 -23.99 -3.81 -1.52
CA ILE A 52 -23.33 -5.11 -1.28
C ILE A 52 -21.89 -4.90 -0.81
N ILE A 53 -21.22 -3.90 -1.36
CA ILE A 53 -19.87 -3.50 -0.99
C ILE A 53 -19.91 -2.01 -0.67
N GLN A 54 -19.35 -1.62 0.48
CA GLN A 54 -19.25 -0.20 0.81
C GLN A 54 -18.12 0.45 0.00
N GLY A 55 -18.38 1.63 -0.53
CA GLY A 55 -17.39 2.45 -1.22
C GLY A 55 -17.58 3.91 -0.84
N THR A 56 -16.48 4.65 -0.74
CA THR A 56 -16.48 6.08 -0.45
C THR A 56 -16.48 6.84 -1.76
N PRO A 57 -17.36 7.85 -1.96
CA PRO A 57 -17.30 8.69 -3.15
C PRO A 57 -15.90 9.24 -3.37
N ALA A 58 -15.37 9.07 -4.58
CA ALA A 58 -14.08 9.62 -4.97
C ALA A 58 -14.12 11.16 -4.94
N ALA A 59 -12.94 11.80 -4.88
CA ALA A 59 -12.84 13.26 -4.79
C ALA A 59 -13.47 14.01 -5.98
N ASP A 60 -13.61 13.36 -7.13
CA ASP A 60 -14.28 13.87 -8.33
C ASP A 60 -15.79 13.54 -8.39
N ALA A 61 -16.32 12.89 -7.35
CA ALA A 61 -17.72 12.46 -7.16
C ALA A 61 -18.34 11.60 -8.29
N ALA A 62 -17.57 11.28 -9.33
CA ALA A 62 -18.00 10.49 -10.48
C ALA A 62 -17.82 8.97 -10.28
N ASP A 63 -17.11 8.58 -9.23
CA ASP A 63 -16.76 7.20 -8.95
C ASP A 63 -16.62 6.90 -7.46
N PHE A 64 -16.27 5.66 -7.14
CA PHE A 64 -16.03 5.18 -5.79
C PHE A 64 -14.56 4.79 -5.58
N THR A 65 -14.10 4.99 -4.36
CA THR A 65 -12.88 4.44 -3.80
C THR A 65 -13.22 3.40 -2.74
N TYR A 66 -12.39 2.38 -2.65
CA TYR A 66 -12.59 1.24 -1.77
C TYR A 66 -11.42 1.14 -0.82
N ASP A 67 -11.71 1.10 0.46
CA ASP A 67 -10.74 0.81 1.50
C ASP A 67 -10.46 -0.70 1.60
N PHE A 68 -9.62 -1.07 2.56
CA PHE A 68 -9.27 -2.46 2.81
C PHE A 68 -10.46 -3.34 3.22
N GLN A 69 -11.47 -2.78 3.86
CA GLN A 69 -12.66 -3.54 4.25
C GLN A 69 -13.41 -4.00 3.00
N ALA A 70 -13.55 -3.12 2.02
CA ALA A 70 -14.11 -3.46 0.71
C ALA A 70 -13.22 -4.47 -0.05
N LEU A 71 -11.88 -4.36 0.04
CA LEU A 71 -10.96 -5.34 -0.56
C LEU A 71 -11.17 -6.76 -0.06
N THR A 72 -11.51 -6.93 1.21
CA THR A 72 -11.80 -8.25 1.79
C THR A 72 -12.94 -8.95 1.04
N LEU A 73 -14.00 -8.21 0.70
CA LEU A 73 -15.13 -8.74 -0.06
C LEU A 73 -14.73 -9.09 -1.50
N PHE A 74 -13.92 -8.25 -2.15
CA PHE A 74 -13.41 -8.55 -3.50
C PHE A 74 -12.47 -9.77 -3.53
N ARG A 75 -11.66 -9.98 -2.49
CA ARG A 75 -10.84 -11.19 -2.32
C ARG A 75 -11.70 -12.43 -2.18
N ARG A 76 -12.73 -12.38 -1.33
CA ARG A 76 -13.71 -13.47 -1.19
C ARG A 76 -14.39 -13.77 -2.52
N VAL A 77 -14.72 -12.75 -3.31
CA VAL A 77 -15.27 -12.91 -4.66
C VAL A 77 -14.30 -13.65 -5.58
N ARG A 78 -13.01 -13.27 -5.58
CA ARG A 78 -11.99 -13.94 -6.38
C ARG A 78 -11.86 -15.42 -6.01
N GLU A 79 -11.90 -15.73 -4.73
CA GLU A 79 -11.87 -17.11 -4.22
C GLU A 79 -13.12 -17.91 -4.65
N MET A 80 -14.31 -17.34 -4.52
CA MET A 80 -15.52 -18.02 -5.02
C MET A 80 -15.47 -18.25 -6.54
N ARG A 81 -14.87 -17.33 -7.30
CA ARG A 81 -14.64 -17.53 -8.74
C ARG A 81 -13.64 -18.64 -9.05
N SER A 82 -12.56 -18.78 -8.25
CA SER A 82 -11.58 -19.86 -8.43
C SER A 82 -12.22 -21.23 -8.16
N GLN A 83 -13.20 -21.28 -7.26
CA GLN A 83 -14.05 -22.44 -6.97
C GLN A 83 -15.14 -22.68 -8.04
N GLY A 84 -15.20 -21.85 -9.09
CA GLY A 84 -16.11 -22.02 -10.23
C GLY A 84 -17.49 -21.38 -10.07
N LEU A 85 -17.73 -20.58 -9.01
CA LEU A 85 -19.00 -19.89 -8.86
C LEU A 85 -19.15 -18.77 -9.89
N THR A 86 -20.37 -18.63 -10.42
CA THR A 86 -20.75 -17.53 -11.31
C THR A 86 -20.97 -16.23 -10.52
N ILE A 87 -20.86 -15.07 -11.20
CA ILE A 87 -21.11 -13.76 -10.58
C ILE A 87 -22.51 -13.68 -9.94
N LYS A 88 -23.51 -14.34 -10.52
CA LYS A 88 -24.87 -14.37 -9.96
C LYS A 88 -24.94 -15.17 -8.64
N GLN A 89 -24.24 -16.30 -8.55
CA GLN A 89 -24.17 -17.09 -7.31
C GLN A 89 -23.39 -16.33 -6.23
N ILE A 90 -22.30 -15.67 -6.61
CA ILE A 90 -21.51 -14.84 -5.72
C ILE A 90 -22.33 -13.66 -5.19
N GLU A 91 -23.07 -12.97 -6.04
CA GLU A 91 -23.95 -11.87 -5.66
C GLU A 91 -25.01 -12.34 -4.65
N ALA A 92 -25.63 -13.50 -4.87
CA ALA A 92 -26.58 -14.09 -3.94
C ALA A 92 -25.94 -14.48 -2.58
N GLU A 93 -24.72 -15.00 -2.60
CA GLU A 93 -23.94 -15.34 -1.40
C GLU A 93 -23.58 -14.09 -0.59
N LEU A 94 -23.17 -13.00 -1.27
CA LEU A 94 -22.86 -11.72 -0.63
C LEU A 94 -24.11 -11.02 -0.07
N GLN A 95 -25.28 -11.18 -0.71
CA GLN A 95 -26.55 -10.61 -0.27
C GLN A 95 -27.26 -11.42 0.85
N GLY A 96 -26.70 -12.56 1.27
CA GLY A 96 -27.20 -13.32 2.43
C GLY A 96 -28.00 -14.59 2.14
N GLN A 97 -27.89 -15.21 0.95
CA GLN A 97 -28.38 -16.58 0.73
C GLN A 97 -27.40 -17.63 1.28
N LEU A 98 -27.18 -17.56 2.59
CA LEU A 98 -26.04 -18.08 3.34
C LEU A 98 -26.13 -19.59 3.70
N SER A 99 -26.65 -20.49 2.85
CA SER A 99 -26.93 -21.88 3.30
C SER A 99 -26.60 -23.05 2.35
N LEU A 100 -26.12 -22.84 1.13
CA LEU A 100 -25.95 -23.97 0.19
C LEU A 100 -24.50 -24.35 -0.12
N PHE A 101 -23.51 -23.53 0.25
CA PHE A 101 -22.10 -23.85 0.00
C PHE A 101 -21.24 -23.56 1.23
N ARG A 102 -21.23 -24.51 2.18
CA ARG A 102 -20.20 -24.61 3.20
C ARG A 102 -18.87 -24.93 2.48
N PRO A 103 -17.77 -24.17 2.66
CA PRO A 103 -16.52 -24.52 2.01
C PRO A 103 -16.02 -25.84 2.60
N VAL A 104 -15.78 -26.80 1.71
CA VAL A 104 -15.10 -28.05 2.01
C VAL A 104 -13.62 -27.71 2.22
N GLY A 105 -13.14 -27.86 3.46
CA GLY A 105 -11.72 -28.11 3.77
C GLY A 105 -10.81 -26.89 3.95
N GLY A 106 -10.37 -26.69 5.21
CA GLY A 106 -8.94 -26.90 5.48
C GLY A 106 -7.97 -25.71 5.50
N GLN A 107 -8.41 -24.46 5.63
CA GLN A 107 -7.68 -23.36 6.28
C GLN A 107 -8.67 -22.20 6.33
N VAL A 108 -8.87 -21.57 7.49
CA VAL A 108 -9.54 -20.26 7.48
C VAL A 108 -8.54 -19.33 6.81
N ALA A 109 -8.71 -19.12 5.50
CA ALA A 109 -7.90 -18.16 4.77
C ALA A 109 -7.99 -16.83 5.51
N ARG A 110 -6.83 -16.30 5.93
CA ARG A 110 -6.76 -14.95 6.51
C ARG A 110 -7.41 -14.00 5.51
N LEU A 111 -8.42 -13.26 5.96
CA LEU A 111 -9.27 -12.45 5.09
C LEU A 111 -8.50 -11.27 4.48
N LEU A 112 -7.52 -10.76 5.22
CA LEU A 112 -6.56 -9.73 4.80
C LEU A 112 -5.16 -10.33 4.76
N THR A 113 -4.29 -9.83 3.89
CA THR A 113 -2.85 -10.14 4.03
C THR A 113 -2.23 -9.27 5.11
N PRO A 114 -1.07 -9.65 5.70
CA PRO A 114 -0.43 -8.83 6.73
C PRO A 114 -0.19 -7.39 6.27
N PHE A 115 0.14 -7.16 4.99
CA PHE A 115 0.34 -5.81 4.47
C PHE A 115 -0.93 -4.96 4.52
N GLU A 116 -2.08 -5.54 4.18
CA GLU A 116 -3.36 -4.84 4.23
C GLU A 116 -3.81 -4.57 5.67
N GLU A 117 -3.58 -5.53 6.57
CA GLU A 117 -3.82 -5.32 8.01
C GLU A 117 -2.94 -4.18 8.53
N ALA A 118 -1.66 -4.15 8.12
CA ALA A 118 -0.74 -3.09 8.48
C ALA A 118 -1.20 -1.72 7.96
N LEU A 119 -1.67 -1.62 6.71
CA LEU A 119 -2.17 -0.37 6.15
C LEU A 119 -3.38 0.16 6.93
N MET A 120 -4.36 -0.70 7.21
CA MET A 120 -5.54 -0.34 7.98
C MET A 120 -5.18 0.14 9.40
N LEU A 121 -4.30 -0.60 10.10
CA LEU A 121 -3.83 -0.22 11.43
C LEU A 121 -3.05 1.10 11.39
N HIS A 122 -2.25 1.31 10.35
CA HIS A 122 -1.45 2.52 10.19
C HIS A 122 -2.34 3.76 10.00
N GLU A 123 -3.42 3.65 9.22
CA GLU A 123 -4.40 4.72 9.07
C GLU A 123 -5.11 5.08 10.38
N GLN A 124 -5.37 4.08 11.22
CA GLN A 124 -5.97 4.27 12.54
C GLN A 124 -4.98 4.85 13.57
N GLY A 125 -3.69 4.99 13.19
CA GLY A 125 -2.62 5.37 14.11
C GLY A 125 -2.28 4.28 15.13
N ASP A 126 -2.67 3.03 14.87
CA ASP A 126 -2.34 1.91 15.74
C ASP A 126 -0.86 1.52 15.56
N VAL A 127 -0.15 1.49 16.68
CA VAL A 127 1.28 1.15 16.77
C VAL A 127 1.58 -0.25 16.27
N LYS A 128 0.60 -1.17 16.27
CA LYS A 128 0.73 -2.54 15.77
C LYS A 128 0.96 -2.62 14.27
N ALA A 129 0.69 -1.55 13.52
CA ALA A 129 0.94 -1.52 12.08
C ALA A 129 2.37 -1.94 11.72
N ALA A 130 3.35 -1.54 12.52
CA ALA A 130 4.76 -1.91 12.30
C ALA A 130 5.01 -3.43 12.38
N GLU A 131 4.31 -4.14 13.28
CA GLU A 131 4.44 -5.59 13.42
C GLU A 131 3.91 -6.30 12.17
N PHE A 132 2.74 -5.88 11.68
CA PHE A 132 2.14 -6.45 10.47
C PHE A 132 2.89 -6.09 9.19
N TYR A 133 3.53 -4.92 9.10
CA TYR A 133 4.48 -4.66 7.99
C TYR A 133 5.70 -5.59 8.06
N GLY A 134 6.20 -5.91 9.26
CA GLY A 134 7.28 -6.90 9.42
C GLY A 134 6.86 -8.31 9.01
N GLU A 135 5.62 -8.70 9.32
CA GLU A 135 5.03 -9.96 8.86
C GLU A 135 4.87 -9.97 7.33
N ALA A 136 4.38 -8.88 6.73
CA ALA A 136 4.26 -8.74 5.27
C ALA A 136 5.60 -8.93 4.55
N ILE A 137 6.66 -8.31 5.07
CA ILE A 137 8.03 -8.48 4.58
C ILE A 137 8.46 -9.95 4.65
N SER A 138 8.15 -10.62 5.77
CA SER A 138 8.53 -12.02 6.00
C SER A 138 7.79 -12.99 5.07
N GLU A 139 6.54 -12.67 4.71
CA GLU A 139 5.71 -13.44 3.78
C GLU A 139 5.98 -13.10 2.31
N GLY A 140 6.77 -12.07 2.01
CA GLY A 140 7.01 -11.60 0.65
C GLY A 140 5.85 -10.80 0.05
N ASP A 141 4.93 -10.32 0.88
CA ASP A 141 3.74 -9.56 0.49
C ASP A 141 4.05 -8.05 0.44
N ASN A 142 4.00 -7.44 -0.75
CA ASN A 142 4.22 -5.99 -0.95
C ASN A 142 5.45 -5.45 -0.19
N VAL A 143 6.58 -6.15 -0.35
CA VAL A 143 7.79 -5.94 0.48
C VAL A 143 8.33 -4.52 0.36
N ALA A 144 8.38 -3.96 -0.85
CA ALA A 144 8.91 -2.62 -1.07
C ALA A 144 8.02 -1.56 -0.40
N GLU A 145 6.71 -1.72 -0.52
CA GLU A 145 5.70 -0.86 0.07
C GLU A 145 5.69 -0.95 1.60
N ALA A 146 5.85 -2.15 2.15
CA ALA A 146 5.92 -2.40 3.59
C ALA A 146 7.14 -1.70 4.21
N TYR A 147 8.32 -1.82 3.58
CA TYR A 147 9.51 -1.06 3.98
C TYR A 147 9.29 0.45 3.86
N CYS A 148 8.63 0.93 2.80
CA CYS A 148 8.33 2.35 2.67
C CYS A 148 7.47 2.85 3.83
N ASN A 149 6.39 2.14 4.17
CA ASN A 149 5.52 2.54 5.27
C ASN A 149 6.18 2.41 6.66
N LEU A 150 7.06 1.41 6.87
CA LEU A 150 7.89 1.36 8.08
C LEU A 150 8.81 2.57 8.20
N GLY A 151 9.35 3.06 7.09
CA GLY A 151 10.15 4.29 7.08
C GLY A 151 9.34 5.52 7.51
N ILE A 152 8.06 5.60 7.12
CA ILE A 152 7.15 6.64 7.60
C ILE A 152 6.90 6.51 9.11
N ILE A 153 6.65 5.31 9.61
CA ILE A 153 6.48 5.06 11.06
C ILE A 153 7.73 5.48 11.84
N ASP A 154 8.93 5.22 11.31
CA ASP A 154 10.18 5.67 11.91
C ASP A 154 10.31 7.19 11.93
N LEU A 155 9.92 7.89 10.85
CA LEU A 155 9.88 9.35 10.83
C LEU A 155 8.92 9.91 11.88
N ASP A 156 7.72 9.34 12.02
CA ASP A 156 6.73 9.74 13.02
C ASP A 156 7.27 9.56 14.45
N ARG A 157 8.20 8.61 14.65
CA ARG A 157 8.92 8.37 15.91
C ARG A 157 10.20 9.20 16.08
N GLY A 158 10.59 10.00 15.08
CA GLY A 158 11.83 10.78 15.07
C GLY A 158 13.10 9.97 14.78
N ASN A 159 12.95 8.73 14.31
CA ASN A 159 14.04 7.83 13.95
C ASN A 159 14.45 8.00 12.47
N SER A 160 15.05 9.13 12.11
CA SER A 160 15.44 9.42 10.72
C SER A 160 16.45 8.42 10.14
N ILE A 161 17.26 7.78 10.99
CA ILE A 161 18.22 6.75 10.57
C ILE A 161 17.48 5.45 10.20
N GLY A 162 16.51 5.03 11.00
CA GLY A 162 15.65 3.89 10.67
C GLY A 162 14.84 4.14 9.40
N ALA A 163 14.30 5.34 9.25
CA ALA A 163 13.60 5.75 8.03
C ALA A 163 14.49 5.65 6.78
N LEU A 164 15.73 6.16 6.87
CA LEU A 164 16.72 6.07 5.79
C LEU A 164 16.98 4.61 5.40
N ASP A 165 17.20 3.71 6.37
CA ASP A 165 17.42 2.29 6.08
C ASP A 165 16.17 1.67 5.44
N ASN A 166 14.99 1.89 6.02
CA ASN A 166 13.72 1.36 5.52
C ASN A 166 13.43 1.80 4.08
N PHE A 167 13.53 3.09 3.73
CA PHE A 167 13.35 3.51 2.34
C PHE A 167 14.44 2.95 1.41
N THR A 168 15.66 2.78 1.91
CA THR A 168 16.72 2.13 1.12
C THR A 168 16.41 0.66 0.87
N GLN A 169 15.87 -0.07 1.84
CA GLN A 169 15.40 -1.45 1.64
C GLN A 169 14.25 -1.50 0.64
N SER A 170 13.29 -0.57 0.73
CA SER A 170 12.21 -0.45 -0.26
C SER A 170 12.77 -0.38 -1.69
N LEU A 171 13.75 0.48 -1.94
CA LEU A 171 14.41 0.60 -3.25
C LEU A 171 15.30 -0.59 -3.64
N LYS A 172 15.75 -1.42 -2.69
CA LYS A 172 16.43 -2.68 -3.03
C LYS A 172 15.44 -3.72 -3.57
N HIS A 173 14.21 -3.72 -3.06
CA HIS A 173 13.17 -4.63 -3.49
C HIS A 173 12.47 -4.16 -4.77
N ASP A 174 12.19 -2.86 -4.87
CA ASP A 174 11.73 -2.23 -6.11
C ASP A 174 12.54 -0.94 -6.37
N PRO A 175 13.55 -1.00 -7.25
CA PRO A 175 14.36 0.16 -7.64
C PRO A 175 13.59 1.30 -8.32
N ARG A 176 12.31 1.10 -8.65
CA ARG A 176 11.45 2.11 -9.28
C ARG A 176 10.35 2.62 -8.35
N HIS A 177 10.34 2.20 -7.08
CA HIS A 177 9.31 2.57 -6.12
C HIS A 177 9.28 4.09 -5.88
N VAL A 178 8.25 4.74 -6.41
CA VAL A 178 8.16 6.19 -6.57
C VAL A 178 8.15 6.88 -5.21
N GLU A 179 7.32 6.40 -4.30
CA GLU A 179 7.13 6.96 -2.96
C GLU A 179 8.42 6.86 -2.14
N ALA A 180 9.18 5.76 -2.28
CA ALA A 180 10.45 5.60 -1.56
C ALA A 180 11.54 6.54 -2.10
N HIS A 181 11.61 6.73 -3.42
CA HIS A 181 12.47 7.76 -4.00
C HIS A 181 12.08 9.15 -3.51
N TYR A 182 10.80 9.48 -3.52
CA TYR A 182 10.30 10.77 -3.04
C TYR A 182 10.68 11.00 -1.56
N ASN A 183 10.45 10.00 -0.70
CA ASN A 183 10.73 10.08 0.73
C ASN A 183 12.22 10.16 1.05
N LEU A 184 13.08 9.44 0.32
CA LEU A 184 14.53 9.60 0.41
C LEU A 184 14.98 10.99 -0.05
N GLY A 185 14.37 11.51 -1.11
CA GLY A 185 14.60 12.88 -1.57
C GLY A 185 14.36 13.90 -0.46
N ASN A 186 13.22 13.78 0.24
CA ASN A 186 12.88 14.63 1.39
C ASN A 186 13.87 14.47 2.54
N LEU A 187 14.23 13.23 2.92
CA LEU A 187 15.21 12.99 3.98
C LEU A 187 16.57 13.63 3.67
N TYR A 188 17.07 13.48 2.44
CA TYR A 188 18.34 14.11 2.04
C TYR A 188 18.24 15.63 1.97
N TYR A 189 17.09 16.16 1.54
CA TYR A 189 16.84 17.59 1.54
C TYR A 189 16.90 18.16 2.97
N ASP A 190 16.24 17.50 3.92
CA ASP A 190 16.22 17.88 5.33
C ASP A 190 17.61 17.75 6.00
N ALA A 191 18.43 16.81 5.54
CA ALA A 191 19.83 16.67 5.93
C ALA A 191 20.78 17.68 5.23
N GLY A 192 20.27 18.50 4.30
CA GLY A 192 21.05 19.46 3.52
C GLY A 192 21.89 18.85 2.39
N ASP A 193 21.69 17.57 2.06
CA ASP A 193 22.34 16.92 0.92
C ASP A 193 21.53 17.08 -0.38
N PHE A 194 21.46 18.33 -0.84
CA PHE A 194 20.69 18.69 -2.03
C PHE A 194 21.07 17.92 -3.31
N PRO A 195 22.36 17.59 -3.58
CA PRO A 195 22.71 16.78 -4.74
C PRO A 195 22.02 15.41 -4.73
N LEU A 196 22.01 14.74 -3.57
CA LEU A 196 21.40 13.41 -3.44
C LEU A 196 19.87 13.49 -3.41
N ALA A 197 19.31 14.53 -2.78
CA ALA A 197 17.88 14.82 -2.83
C ALA A 197 17.38 14.97 -4.29
N ARG A 198 18.11 15.76 -5.10
CA ARG A 198 17.79 15.97 -6.52
C ARG A 198 17.80 14.67 -7.30
N LEU A 199 18.81 13.82 -7.09
CA LEU A 199 18.91 12.52 -7.76
C LEU A 199 17.69 11.64 -7.49
N HIS A 200 17.22 11.59 -6.24
CA HIS A 200 16.05 10.82 -5.88
C HIS A 200 14.75 11.43 -6.45
N TYR A 201 14.60 12.76 -6.49
CA TYR A 201 13.46 13.39 -7.15
C TYR A 201 13.45 13.20 -8.67
N GLU A 202 14.60 13.22 -9.33
CA GLU A 202 14.69 12.93 -10.77
C GLU A 202 14.25 11.49 -11.06
N ALA A 203 14.60 10.54 -10.19
CA ALA A 203 14.21 9.14 -10.33
C ALA A 203 12.67 8.95 -10.33
N THR A 204 11.91 9.71 -9.53
CA THR A 204 10.43 9.64 -9.52
C THR A 204 9.82 10.04 -10.85
N THR A 205 10.43 11.01 -11.55
CA THR A 205 9.95 11.45 -12.87
C THR A 205 10.21 10.40 -13.94
N ILE A 206 11.39 9.77 -13.95
CA ILE A 206 11.74 8.73 -14.93
C ILE A 206 10.83 7.51 -14.80
N SER A 207 10.50 7.12 -13.56
CA SER A 207 9.57 6.02 -13.31
C SER A 207 8.15 6.29 -13.82
N LEU A 208 7.68 7.55 -13.74
CA LEU A 208 6.35 7.95 -14.20
C LEU A 208 6.25 8.00 -15.74
N TRP A 209 7.28 8.48 -16.44
CA TRP A 209 7.27 8.53 -17.92
C TRP A 209 7.28 7.14 -18.58
N SER A 210 7.82 6.14 -17.90
CA SER A 210 7.91 4.77 -18.42
C SER A 210 6.60 3.99 -18.35
N ILE A 211 5.56 4.53 -17.70
CA ILE A 211 4.23 3.91 -17.55
C ILE A 211 3.24 4.46 -18.61
N THR A 212 3.58 5.58 -19.27
CA THR A 212 2.67 6.35 -20.13
C THR A 212 2.97 6.28 -21.63
N VAL A 213 3.84 5.35 -22.08
CA VAL A 213 4.19 5.16 -23.51
C VAL A 213 3.89 3.75 -23.96
#